data_AF-A0A7R8VVE9-F1
#
_entry.id   AF-A0A7R8VVE9-F1
#
_cell.length_a   1.000
_cell.length_b   1.000
_cell.length_c   1.000
_cell.angle_alpha   90.00
_cell.angle_beta   90.00
_cell.angle_gamma   90.00
#
_symmetry.space_group_name_H-M   'P 1'
#
loop_
_entity.id
_entity.type
_entity.pdbx_description
1 polymer ?
#
loop_
_entity_poly.entity_id
_entity_poly.type
_entity_poly.pdbx_seq_one_letter_code
_entity_poly.pdbx_strand_id
1 'polypeptide(L)'
;RYKSYMNNVVTGNLKEAQRGGVPGTYPLVRSFVNIRVPQGLAGLEDGMVDDQPVWALIYYCLRCGDIKAALHCVHRASPQVKEFSTILQDIEKSPDLKLNPQAEAFLQRQYRQQIKHMTDPYKRAVYSVISACDIEYDHPEVAKAADDYLWFKLWQIREEPLLPLGEPHSGEKLTYTHLQSLILEEYGESHYNAQEKPLVYYQVLFLTGQFEAALEFLFRVDKFRVHAVHMAMAMHQQNLLALPTAFDASLC
;
A
#
# COMPACT_ATOMS: atom_id res chain seq x y z
N ARG A 1 -8.47 -6.90 -4.45
CA ARG A 1 -7.32 -7.83 -4.64
C ARG A 1 -6.85 -8.46 -3.33
N TYR A 2 -6.40 -7.69 -2.33
CA TYR A 2 -5.85 -8.27 -1.09
C TYR A 2 -6.85 -9.13 -0.28
N LYS A 3 -8.12 -8.71 -0.16
CA LYS A 3 -9.17 -9.53 0.47
C LYS A 3 -9.33 -10.91 -0.19
N SER A 4 -9.22 -10.99 -1.52
CA SER A 4 -9.29 -12.26 -2.25
C SER A 4 -8.07 -13.15 -1.96
N TYR A 5 -6.88 -12.55 -1.91
CA TYR A 5 -5.66 -13.26 -1.50
C TYR A 5 -5.80 -13.84 -0.09
N MET A 6 -6.22 -13.04 0.89
CA MET A 6 -6.42 -13.52 2.26
C MET A 6 -7.49 -14.63 2.33
N ASN A 7 -8.60 -14.49 1.59
CA ASN A 7 -9.60 -15.56 1.51
C ASN A 7 -9.01 -16.86 0.98
N ASN A 8 -8.17 -16.81 -0.06
CA ASN A 8 -7.52 -18.00 -0.60
C ASN A 8 -6.57 -18.64 0.41
N VAL A 9 -5.76 -17.85 1.11
CA VAL A 9 -4.86 -18.34 2.17
C VAL A 9 -5.64 -18.98 3.32
N VAL A 10 -6.70 -18.31 3.78
CA VAL A 10 -7.55 -18.82 4.87
C VAL A 10 -8.29 -20.09 4.46
N THR A 11 -8.79 -20.16 3.23
CA THR A 11 -9.48 -21.35 2.70
C THR A 11 -8.50 -22.51 2.48
N GLY A 12 -7.25 -22.23 2.14
CA GLY A 12 -6.20 -23.25 2.05
C GLY A 12 -5.77 -23.81 3.41
N ASN A 13 -6.00 -23.09 4.51
CA ASN A 13 -5.50 -23.42 5.85
C ASN A 13 -6.62 -23.43 6.91
N LEU A 14 -7.80 -23.95 6.58
CA LEU A 14 -9.01 -23.82 7.43
C LEU A 14 -8.84 -24.28 8.89
N LYS A 15 -8.04 -25.34 9.12
CA LYS A 15 -7.81 -25.88 10.48
C LYS A 15 -7.08 -24.87 11.37
N GLU A 16 -6.04 -24.24 10.83
CA GLU A 16 -5.25 -23.22 11.53
C GLU A 16 -5.96 -21.88 11.55
N ALA A 17 -6.70 -21.55 10.49
CA ALA A 17 -7.41 -20.29 10.36
C ALA A 17 -8.44 -20.04 11.48
N GLN A 18 -9.07 -21.12 11.98
CA GLN A 18 -10.17 -21.06 12.94
C GLN A 18 -11.24 -20.04 12.54
N ARG A 19 -11.54 -19.98 11.23
CA ARG A 19 -12.52 -19.08 10.66
C ARG A 19 -13.91 -19.49 11.15
N GLY A 20 -14.50 -18.67 12.02
CA GLY A 20 -15.88 -18.86 12.47
C GLY A 20 -16.90 -18.62 11.34
N GLY A 21 -18.18 -18.81 11.63
CA GLY A 21 -19.27 -18.66 10.64
C GLY A 21 -19.66 -17.23 10.25
N VAL A 22 -19.08 -16.20 10.89
CA VAL A 22 -19.45 -14.80 10.65
C VAL A 22 -18.69 -14.24 9.45
N PRO A 23 -19.38 -13.79 8.39
CA PRO A 23 -18.72 -13.12 7.27
C PRO A 23 -18.30 -11.70 7.66
N GLY A 24 -17.21 -11.21 7.07
CA GLY A 24 -16.75 -9.83 7.24
C GLY A 24 -15.24 -9.69 7.09
N THR A 25 -14.77 -8.45 6.95
CA THR A 25 -13.33 -8.19 6.84
C THR A 25 -12.60 -8.51 8.14
N TYR A 26 -13.14 -8.13 9.29
CA TYR A 26 -12.50 -8.38 10.58
C TYR A 26 -12.32 -9.89 10.88
N PRO A 27 -13.36 -10.75 10.79
CA PRO A 27 -13.19 -12.19 10.97
C PRO A 27 -12.18 -12.81 9.98
N LEU A 28 -12.17 -12.35 8.73
CA LEU A 28 -11.21 -12.79 7.73
C LEU A 28 -9.77 -12.40 8.11
N VAL A 29 -9.55 -11.13 8.49
CA VAL A 29 -8.25 -10.62 8.92
C VAL A 29 -7.76 -11.36 10.16
N ARG A 30 -8.62 -11.56 11.17
CA ARG A 30 -8.27 -12.33 12.37
C ARG A 30 -7.79 -13.73 12.02
N SER A 31 -8.52 -14.42 11.15
CA SER A 31 -8.16 -15.77 10.69
C SER A 31 -6.84 -15.77 9.91
N PHE A 32 -6.62 -14.75 9.09
CA PHE A 32 -5.40 -14.58 8.30
C PHE A 32 -4.17 -14.28 9.18
N VAL A 33 -4.31 -13.43 10.19
CA VAL A 33 -3.25 -13.14 11.17
C VAL A 33 -2.87 -14.38 11.94
N ASN A 34 -3.84 -15.21 12.35
CA ASN A 34 -3.57 -16.44 13.08
C ASN A 34 -2.71 -17.44 12.29
N ILE A 35 -2.83 -17.45 10.96
CA ILE A 35 -1.99 -18.29 10.07
C ILE A 35 -0.62 -17.65 9.87
N ARG A 36 -0.58 -16.33 9.62
CA ARG A 36 0.60 -15.66 9.08
C ARG A 36 1.56 -15.14 10.15
N VAL A 37 1.06 -14.85 11.34
CA VAL A 37 1.85 -14.33 12.45
C VAL A 37 2.06 -15.47 13.46
N PRO A 38 3.30 -15.96 13.61
CA PRO A 38 3.59 -17.03 14.57
C PRO A 38 3.17 -16.64 15.99
N GLN A 39 2.57 -17.59 16.71
CA GLN A 39 2.26 -17.40 18.12
C GLN A 39 3.55 -17.21 18.92
N GLY A 40 3.58 -16.19 19.79
CA GLY A 40 4.76 -15.87 20.60
C GLY A 40 5.87 -15.16 19.83
N LEU A 41 5.61 -14.59 18.65
CA LEU A 41 6.55 -13.72 17.96
C LEU A 41 6.98 -12.57 18.90
N ALA A 42 8.27 -12.53 19.21
CA ALA A 42 8.84 -11.50 20.07
C ALA A 42 8.83 -10.12 19.38
N GLY A 43 8.72 -9.07 20.19
CA GLY A 43 8.77 -7.68 19.70
C GLY A 43 7.43 -7.08 19.29
N LEU A 44 6.33 -7.82 19.37
CA LEU A 44 4.98 -7.28 19.19
C LEU A 44 4.53 -6.49 20.42
N GLU A 45 3.92 -5.32 20.22
CA GLU A 45 3.62 -4.35 21.27
C GLU A 45 2.11 -4.14 21.49
N ASP A 46 1.77 -3.48 22.61
CA ASP A 46 0.44 -2.96 22.97
C ASP A 46 -0.71 -3.98 23.15
N GLY A 47 -0.39 -5.27 23.08
CA GLY A 47 -1.26 -6.36 23.49
C GLY A 47 -2.02 -7.05 22.37
N MET A 48 -3.04 -7.82 22.76
CA MET A 48 -3.80 -8.70 21.88
C MET A 48 -5.28 -8.30 21.84
N VAL A 49 -5.95 -8.55 20.72
CA VAL A 49 -7.41 -8.48 20.57
C VAL A 49 -7.88 -9.78 19.94
N ASP A 50 -8.83 -10.48 20.57
CA ASP A 50 -9.28 -11.82 20.16
C ASP A 50 -8.10 -12.79 19.92
N ASP A 51 -7.17 -12.83 20.87
CA ASP A 51 -5.96 -13.68 20.85
C ASP A 51 -4.99 -13.41 19.68
N GLN A 52 -5.14 -12.28 18.98
CA GLN A 52 -4.25 -11.88 17.89
C GLN A 52 -3.57 -10.53 18.16
N PRO A 53 -2.33 -10.32 17.67
CA PRO A 53 -1.61 -9.06 17.86
C PRO A 53 -2.36 -7.86 17.29
N VAL A 54 -2.56 -6.82 18.11
CA VAL A 54 -3.43 -5.70 17.77
C VAL A 54 -2.96 -4.95 16.51
N TRP A 55 -1.66 -4.68 16.39
CA TRP A 55 -1.11 -3.96 15.23
C TRP A 55 -1.15 -4.76 13.94
N ALA A 56 -1.00 -6.09 14.02
CA ALA A 56 -1.16 -6.95 12.85
C ALA A 56 -2.61 -6.92 12.34
N LEU A 57 -3.60 -6.98 13.26
CA LEU A 57 -5.01 -6.84 12.88
C LEU A 57 -5.28 -5.49 12.23
N ILE A 58 -4.81 -4.39 12.83
CA ILE A 58 -4.99 -3.03 12.29
C ILE A 58 -4.35 -2.92 10.90
N TYR A 59 -3.10 -3.37 10.75
CA TYR A 59 -2.37 -3.36 9.49
C TYR A 59 -3.14 -4.07 8.38
N TYR A 60 -3.58 -5.31 8.59
CA TYR A 60 -4.27 -6.07 7.55
C TYR A 60 -5.70 -5.57 7.28
N CYS A 61 -6.38 -4.96 8.27
CA CYS A 61 -7.64 -4.24 8.03
C CYS A 61 -7.42 -3.03 7.10
N LEU A 62 -6.39 -2.21 7.35
CA LEU A 62 -6.02 -1.07 6.50
C LEU A 62 -5.57 -1.52 5.11
N ARG A 63 -4.76 -2.58 5.03
CA ARG A 63 -4.33 -3.19 3.76
C ARG A 63 -5.48 -3.67 2.90
N CYS A 64 -6.61 -3.99 3.53
CA CYS A 64 -7.86 -4.35 2.87
C CYS A 64 -8.75 -3.18 2.47
N GLY A 65 -8.35 -1.95 2.81
CA GLY A 65 -9.14 -0.73 2.60
C GLY A 65 -10.37 -0.66 3.51
N ASP A 66 -10.36 -1.33 4.67
CA ASP A 66 -11.49 -1.35 5.60
C ASP A 66 -11.12 -0.69 6.93
N ILE A 67 -11.25 0.65 6.95
CA ILE A 67 -10.94 1.48 8.12
C ILE A 67 -11.91 1.18 9.27
N LYS A 68 -13.17 0.87 8.97
CA LYS A 68 -14.18 0.48 9.98
C LYS A 68 -13.77 -0.80 10.71
N ALA A 69 -13.26 -1.79 9.99
CA ALA A 69 -12.71 -3.00 10.60
C ALA A 69 -11.48 -2.70 11.46
N ALA A 70 -10.61 -1.77 11.04
CA ALA A 70 -9.48 -1.33 11.87
C ALA A 70 -9.94 -0.61 13.15
N LEU A 71 -10.95 0.26 13.06
CA LEU A 71 -11.58 0.92 14.21
C LEU A 71 -12.18 -0.08 15.20
N HIS A 72 -12.80 -1.15 14.68
CA HIS A 72 -13.29 -2.25 15.52
C HIS A 72 -12.16 -2.91 16.33
N CYS A 73 -10.97 -3.11 15.75
CA CYS A 73 -9.79 -3.58 16.48
C CYS A 73 -9.39 -2.60 17.58
N VAL A 74 -9.26 -1.32 17.23
CA VAL A 74 -8.78 -0.27 18.12
C VAL A 74 -9.68 -0.09 19.34
N HIS A 75 -11.01 -0.07 19.17
CA HIS A 75 -11.94 0.10 20.30
C HIS A 75 -11.89 -1.03 21.34
N ARG A 76 -11.44 -2.23 20.93
CA ARG A 76 -11.31 -3.42 21.77
C ARG A 76 -9.89 -3.62 22.32
N ALA A 77 -8.94 -2.78 21.90
CA ALA A 77 -7.55 -2.83 22.33
C ALA A 77 -7.31 -2.19 23.71
N SER A 78 -6.04 -2.15 24.12
CA SER A 78 -5.59 -1.45 25.32
C SER A 78 -5.88 0.06 25.25
N PRO A 79 -6.00 0.77 26.40
CA PRO A 79 -6.29 2.21 26.41
C PRO A 79 -5.33 3.05 25.56
N GLN A 80 -4.04 2.71 25.54
CA GLN A 80 -3.03 3.38 24.72
C GLN A 80 -3.33 3.28 23.22
N VAL A 81 -3.76 2.11 22.75
CA VAL A 81 -4.12 1.92 21.33
C VAL A 81 -5.44 2.61 21.02
N LYS A 82 -6.38 2.68 21.97
CA LYS A 82 -7.66 3.38 21.79
C LYS A 82 -7.49 4.85 21.42
N GLU A 83 -6.42 5.51 21.86
CA GLU A 83 -6.11 6.90 21.46
C GLU A 83 -5.94 7.04 19.93
N PHE A 84 -5.55 5.95 19.25
CA PHE A 84 -5.44 5.90 17.79
C PHE A 84 -6.81 5.91 17.09
N SER A 85 -7.94 5.75 17.80
CA SER A 85 -9.27 5.76 17.19
C SER A 85 -9.60 7.09 16.55
N THR A 86 -9.19 8.20 17.17
CA THR A 86 -9.45 9.56 16.67
C THR A 86 -8.78 9.75 15.30
N ILE A 87 -7.52 9.31 15.16
CA ILE A 87 -6.78 9.33 13.91
C ILE A 87 -7.50 8.54 12.81
N LEU A 88 -7.93 7.31 13.11
CA LEU A 88 -8.64 6.48 12.14
C LEU A 88 -10.02 7.04 11.76
N GLN A 89 -10.73 7.65 12.72
CA GLN A 89 -12.01 8.32 12.45
C GLN A 89 -11.84 9.56 11.57
N ASP A 90 -10.76 10.30 11.74
CA ASP A 90 -10.45 11.46 10.90
C ASP A 90 -10.15 11.04 9.46
N ILE A 91 -9.40 9.94 9.28
CA ILE A 91 -9.14 9.35 7.95
C ILE A 91 -10.43 8.85 7.31
N GLU A 92 -11.30 8.17 8.07
CA GLU A 92 -12.57 7.64 7.56
C GLU A 92 -13.50 8.75 7.04
N LYS A 93 -13.50 9.91 7.69
CA LYS A 93 -14.30 11.08 7.30
C LYS A 93 -13.68 11.86 6.14
N SER A 94 -12.39 11.67 5.87
CA SER A 94 -11.67 12.37 4.82
C SER A 94 -12.02 11.79 3.45
N PRO A 95 -12.40 12.61 2.44
CA PRO A 95 -12.74 12.12 1.11
C PRO A 95 -11.55 11.43 0.42
N ASP A 96 -10.34 11.87 0.74
CA ASP A 96 -9.10 11.38 0.12
C ASP A 96 -8.37 10.35 1.00
N LEU A 97 -8.99 9.91 2.11
CA LEU A 97 -8.37 9.03 3.12
C LEU A 97 -7.05 9.58 3.66
N LYS A 98 -6.94 10.91 3.76
CA LYS A 98 -5.76 11.61 4.27
C LYS A 98 -6.06 12.32 5.57
N LEU A 99 -5.06 12.39 6.44
CA LEU A 99 -5.12 13.21 7.64
C LEU A 99 -5.06 14.69 7.28
N ASN A 100 -5.58 15.52 8.19
CA ASN A 100 -5.34 16.95 8.11
C ASN A 100 -3.83 17.24 8.36
N PRO A 101 -3.28 18.34 7.83
CA PRO A 101 -1.84 18.62 7.93
C PRO A 101 -1.30 18.69 9.37
N GLN A 102 -2.11 19.13 10.33
CA GLN A 102 -1.69 19.24 11.73
C GLN A 102 -1.55 17.87 12.39
N ALA A 103 -2.55 16.99 12.21
CA ALA A 103 -2.54 15.62 12.72
C ALA A 103 -1.45 14.79 12.05
N GLU A 104 -1.24 14.97 10.74
CA GLU A 104 -0.16 14.33 10.01
C GLU A 104 1.21 14.73 10.57
N ALA A 105 1.49 16.03 10.70
CA ALA A 105 2.76 16.52 11.24
C ALA A 105 3.01 16.06 12.69
N PHE A 106 1.95 15.95 13.50
CA PHE A 106 2.03 15.37 14.85
C PHE A 106 2.46 13.90 14.80
N LEU A 107 1.81 13.07 13.98
CA LEU A 107 2.16 11.65 13.86
C LEU A 107 3.55 11.45 13.26
N GLN A 108 3.96 12.24 12.26
CA GLN A 108 5.30 12.17 11.69
C GLN A 108 6.39 12.48 12.74
N ARG A 109 6.10 13.39 13.68
CA ARG A 109 7.00 13.69 14.79
C ARG A 109 7.07 12.53 15.76
N GLN A 110 5.91 11.99 16.16
CA GLN A 110 5.83 10.82 17.03
C GLN A 110 6.56 9.62 16.41
N TYR A 111 6.42 9.43 15.09
CA TYR A 111 7.09 8.36 14.37
C TYR A 111 8.60 8.47 14.49
N ARG A 112 9.16 9.64 14.14
CA ARG A 112 10.60 9.89 14.18
C ARG A 112 11.20 9.77 15.57
N GLN A 113 10.47 10.20 16.61
CA GLN A 113 11.00 10.23 17.97
C GLN A 113 10.90 8.88 18.69
N GLN A 114 9.84 8.11 18.42
CA GLN A 114 9.53 6.91 19.20
C GLN A 114 9.29 5.69 18.32
N ILE A 115 8.35 5.78 17.38
CA ILE A 115 7.84 4.58 16.68
C ILE A 115 8.89 3.95 15.77
N LYS A 116 9.75 4.73 15.10
CA LYS A 116 10.78 4.23 14.18
C LYS A 116 11.72 3.20 14.83
N HIS A 117 11.93 3.32 16.15
CA HIS A 117 12.83 2.46 16.93
C HIS A 117 12.11 1.31 17.66
N MET A 118 10.79 1.20 17.53
CA MET A 118 10.01 0.12 18.14
C MET A 118 10.25 -1.21 17.42
N THR A 119 10.11 -2.30 18.17
CA THR A 119 10.37 -3.65 17.64
C THR A 119 9.21 -4.17 16.78
N ASP A 120 7.98 -3.65 16.99
CA ASP A 120 6.79 -4.13 16.29
C ASP A 120 6.77 -3.63 14.84
N PRO A 121 6.95 -4.51 13.84
CA PRO A 121 7.00 -4.10 12.44
C PRO A 121 5.63 -3.66 11.91
N TYR A 122 4.53 -4.20 12.46
CA TYR A 122 3.18 -3.82 12.04
C TYR A 122 2.84 -2.42 12.56
N LYS A 123 3.23 -2.10 13.79
CA LYS A 123 3.06 -0.76 14.35
C LYS A 123 3.82 0.28 13.53
N ARG A 124 5.10 0.02 13.22
CA ARG A 124 5.90 0.90 12.35
C ARG A 124 5.25 1.10 10.99
N ALA A 125 4.82 0.02 10.35
CA ALA A 125 4.14 0.08 9.06
C ALA A 125 2.84 0.91 9.10
N VAL A 126 1.99 0.69 10.09
CA VAL A 126 0.70 1.41 10.24
C VAL A 126 0.95 2.92 10.39
N TYR A 127 1.88 3.33 11.26
CA TYR A 127 2.21 4.74 11.42
C TYR A 127 2.84 5.34 10.16
N SER A 128 3.75 4.62 9.49
CA SER A 128 4.41 5.08 8.26
C SER A 128 3.40 5.32 7.13
N VAL A 129 2.43 4.42 6.96
CA VAL A 129 1.36 4.52 5.95
C VAL A 129 0.43 5.70 6.25
N ILE A 130 -0.05 5.79 7.50
CA ILE A 130 -1.05 6.80 7.87
C ILE A 130 -0.47 8.21 7.88
N SER A 131 0.78 8.36 8.35
CA SER A 131 1.44 9.67 8.43
C SER A 131 2.27 10.03 7.21
N ALA A 132 2.29 9.17 6.18
CA ALA A 132 3.10 9.31 4.97
C ALA A 132 4.56 9.69 5.24
N CYS A 133 5.23 8.90 6.08
CA CYS A 133 6.63 9.13 6.44
C CYS A 133 7.49 7.89 6.22
N ASP A 134 8.81 8.06 6.36
CA ASP A 134 9.81 6.99 6.21
C ASP A 134 9.74 6.35 4.83
N ILE A 135 9.73 7.20 3.81
CA ILE A 135 9.47 6.83 2.41
C ILE A 135 10.57 5.94 1.87
N GLU A 136 11.80 6.08 2.35
CA GLU A 136 12.93 5.23 1.94
C GLU A 136 12.87 3.81 2.51
N TYR A 137 12.11 3.58 3.58
CA TYR A 137 12.07 2.28 4.25
C TYR A 137 10.87 1.45 3.78
N ASP A 138 11.17 0.30 3.16
CA ASP A 138 10.15 -0.54 2.52
C ASP A 138 9.45 -1.54 3.46
N HIS A 139 9.78 -1.54 4.76
CA HIS A 139 9.20 -2.45 5.77
C HIS A 139 9.18 -3.93 5.32
N PRO A 140 10.33 -4.53 4.94
CA PRO A 140 10.41 -5.89 4.37
C PRO A 140 9.87 -6.99 5.29
N GLU A 141 9.75 -6.74 6.59
CA GLU A 141 9.17 -7.64 7.58
C GLU A 141 7.68 -7.93 7.30
N VAL A 142 6.95 -6.94 6.79
CA VAL A 142 5.51 -7.03 6.49
C VAL A 142 5.21 -6.96 4.99
N ALA A 143 5.95 -6.16 4.23
CA ALA A 143 5.79 -6.00 2.78
C ALA A 143 6.64 -7.03 2.02
N LYS A 144 6.00 -8.10 1.53
CA LYS A 144 6.73 -9.23 0.92
C LYS A 144 6.56 -9.33 -0.60
N ALA A 145 5.67 -8.53 -1.18
CA ALA A 145 5.35 -8.56 -2.60
C ALA A 145 5.37 -7.15 -3.21
N ALA A 146 5.55 -7.06 -4.53
CA ALA A 146 5.45 -5.81 -5.28
C ALA A 146 4.09 -5.11 -5.05
N ASP A 147 3.01 -5.87 -4.90
CA ASP A 147 1.68 -5.34 -4.56
C ASP A 147 1.63 -4.67 -3.18
N ASP A 148 2.46 -5.10 -2.24
CA ASP A 148 2.55 -4.49 -0.90
C ASP A 148 3.38 -3.22 -0.97
N TYR A 149 4.56 -3.28 -1.61
CA TYR A 149 5.38 -2.10 -1.90
C TYR A 149 4.55 -0.98 -2.54
N LEU A 150 3.83 -1.30 -3.62
CA LEU A 150 3.03 -0.32 -4.33
C LEU A 150 1.91 0.26 -3.45
N TRP A 151 1.27 -0.57 -2.63
CA TRP A 151 0.26 -0.10 -1.69
C TRP A 151 0.83 0.88 -0.65
N PHE A 152 2.03 0.62 -0.12
CA PHE A 152 2.72 1.55 0.78
C PHE A 152 2.99 2.89 0.09
N LYS A 153 3.65 2.86 -1.08
CA LYS A 153 4.02 4.09 -1.78
C LYS A 153 2.81 4.92 -2.15
N LEU A 154 1.74 4.31 -2.68
CA LEU A 154 0.51 5.02 -3.02
C LEU A 154 -0.15 5.71 -1.82
N TRP A 155 -0.11 5.09 -0.63
CA TRP A 155 -0.59 5.72 0.60
C TRP A 155 0.29 6.89 1.08
N GLN A 156 1.59 6.81 0.82
CA GLN A 156 2.57 7.84 1.20
C GLN A 156 2.55 9.06 0.26
N ILE A 157 1.84 9.02 -0.86
CA ILE A 157 1.81 10.14 -1.80
C ILE A 157 1.15 11.38 -1.18
N ARG A 158 1.83 12.51 -1.30
CA ARG A 158 1.36 13.84 -0.92
C ARG A 158 1.60 14.80 -2.07
N GLU A 159 0.52 15.16 -2.76
CA GLU A 159 0.54 16.24 -3.74
C GLU A 159 0.56 17.57 -3.00
N GLU A 160 1.55 18.41 -3.26
CA GLU A 160 1.52 19.78 -2.79
C GLU A 160 0.54 20.60 -3.65
N PRO A 161 -0.27 21.50 -3.06
CA PRO A 161 -0.79 22.61 -3.83
C PRO A 161 0.40 23.32 -4.48
N LEU A 162 0.31 23.74 -5.74
CA LEU A 162 1.33 24.53 -6.42
C LEU A 162 1.65 25.78 -5.59
N LEU A 163 2.61 25.68 -4.67
CA LEU A 163 3.06 26.82 -3.88
C LEU A 163 3.89 27.73 -4.80
N PRO A 164 3.82 29.05 -4.62
CA PRO A 164 4.72 29.98 -5.31
C PRO A 164 6.17 29.58 -5.07
N LEU A 165 7.00 29.65 -6.13
CA LEU A 165 8.45 29.41 -6.03
C LEU A 165 9.04 30.16 -4.83
N GLY A 166 9.65 29.44 -3.88
CA GLY A 166 10.56 30.04 -2.90
C GLY A 166 10.39 29.65 -1.44
N GLU A 167 9.38 28.87 -1.05
CA GLU A 167 9.35 28.33 0.32
C GLU A 167 10.15 27.02 0.42
N PRO A 168 11.08 26.88 1.38
CA PRO A 168 11.84 25.65 1.57
C PRO A 168 10.89 24.51 1.98
N HIS A 169 10.84 23.47 1.15
CA HIS A 169 10.06 22.26 1.43
C HIS A 169 10.51 21.63 2.77
N SER A 170 9.57 21.52 3.71
CA SER A 170 9.82 20.85 4.99
C SER A 170 9.58 19.34 4.84
N GLY A 171 10.59 18.63 4.33
CA GLY A 171 10.68 17.16 4.33
C GLY A 171 10.57 16.50 2.97
N GLU A 172 11.18 15.32 2.85
CA GLU A 172 11.03 14.39 1.72
C GLU A 172 9.56 13.95 1.62
N LYS A 173 8.82 14.50 0.66
CA LYS A 173 7.47 14.07 0.32
C LYS A 173 7.51 13.32 -1.00
N LEU A 174 6.81 12.19 -1.06
CA LEU A 174 6.64 11.42 -2.30
C LEU A 174 5.50 12.04 -3.11
N THR A 175 5.80 12.56 -4.28
CA THR A 175 4.79 12.96 -5.26
C THR A 175 4.46 11.78 -6.18
N TYR A 176 3.32 11.84 -6.87
CA TYR A 176 2.96 10.80 -7.83
C TYR A 176 3.98 10.70 -8.97
N THR A 177 4.42 11.85 -9.52
CA THR A 177 5.45 11.89 -10.57
C THR A 177 6.77 11.31 -10.10
N HIS A 178 7.19 11.60 -8.85
CA HIS A 178 8.41 11.02 -8.31
C HIS A 178 8.32 9.50 -8.19
N LEU A 179 7.16 8.96 -7.77
CA LEU A 179 6.95 7.50 -7.75
C LEU A 179 7.01 6.89 -9.16
N GLN A 180 6.46 7.56 -10.17
CA GLN A 180 6.51 7.10 -11.56
C GLN A 180 7.95 7.01 -12.06
N SER A 181 8.75 8.08 -11.91
CA SER A 181 10.17 8.09 -12.27
C SER A 181 10.98 7.05 -11.48
N LEU A 182 10.72 6.87 -10.18
CA LEU A 182 11.39 5.84 -9.37
C LEU A 182 11.16 4.43 -9.95
N ILE A 183 9.93 4.12 -10.37
CA ILE A 183 9.59 2.81 -10.93
C ILE A 183 10.19 2.61 -12.32
N LEU A 184 10.12 3.62 -13.18
CA LEU A 184 10.51 3.52 -14.58
C LEU A 184 12.02 3.67 -14.78
N GLU A 185 12.62 4.69 -14.17
CA GLU A 185 13.99 5.12 -14.42
C GLU A 185 14.97 4.52 -13.41
N GLU A 186 14.67 4.58 -12.12
CA GLU A 186 15.62 4.15 -11.08
C GLU A 186 15.62 2.63 -10.88
N TYR A 187 14.43 2.02 -10.75
CA TYR A 187 14.31 0.58 -10.57
C TYR A 187 14.34 -0.16 -11.90
N GLY A 188 13.52 0.30 -12.86
CA GLY A 188 13.43 -0.25 -14.20
C GLY A 188 13.09 -1.75 -14.25
N GLU A 189 13.30 -2.35 -15.41
CA GLU A 189 12.95 -3.75 -15.69
C GLU A 189 13.79 -4.77 -14.89
N SER A 190 15.05 -4.45 -14.59
CA SER A 190 15.99 -5.36 -13.93
C SER A 190 15.59 -5.64 -12.48
N HIS A 191 15.18 -4.60 -11.74
CA HIS A 191 14.74 -4.71 -10.35
C HIS A 191 13.54 -5.66 -10.21
N TYR A 192 12.58 -5.59 -11.14
CA TYR A 192 11.38 -6.44 -11.12
C TYR A 192 11.57 -7.81 -11.78
N ASN A 193 12.79 -8.12 -12.24
CA ASN A 193 13.10 -9.34 -12.97
C ASN A 193 12.10 -9.55 -14.13
N ALA A 194 11.90 -8.49 -14.92
CA ALA A 194 10.81 -8.39 -15.90
C ALA A 194 10.88 -9.43 -17.03
N GLN A 195 12.06 -10.01 -17.29
CA GLN A 195 12.22 -11.11 -18.24
C GLN A 195 11.52 -12.39 -17.75
N GLU A 196 11.69 -12.74 -16.48
CA GLU A 196 11.06 -13.93 -15.90
C GLU A 196 9.62 -13.67 -15.45
N LYS A 197 9.33 -12.44 -14.98
CA LYS A 197 8.04 -12.04 -14.41
C LYS A 197 7.46 -10.79 -15.10
N PRO A 198 7.22 -10.84 -16.42
CA PRO A 198 6.78 -9.66 -17.19
C PRO A 198 5.47 -9.07 -16.67
N LEU A 199 4.54 -9.91 -16.22
CA LEU A 199 3.25 -9.43 -15.72
C LEU A 199 3.36 -8.63 -14.41
N VAL A 200 4.40 -8.82 -13.60
CA VAL A 200 4.60 -8.05 -12.36
C VAL A 200 5.02 -6.63 -12.70
N TYR A 201 6.03 -6.48 -13.55
CA TYR A 201 6.49 -5.14 -13.97
C TYR A 201 5.40 -4.37 -14.72
N TYR A 202 4.73 -5.04 -15.66
CA TYR A 202 3.56 -4.50 -16.35
C TYR A 202 2.49 -3.98 -15.36
N GLN A 203 2.15 -4.78 -14.35
CA GLN A 203 1.13 -4.38 -13.36
C GLN A 203 1.57 -3.16 -12.56
N VAL A 204 2.84 -3.05 -12.18
CA VAL A 204 3.34 -1.90 -11.41
C VAL A 204 3.26 -0.62 -12.25
N LEU A 205 3.69 -0.65 -13.51
CA LEU A 205 3.57 0.49 -14.44
C LEU A 205 2.10 0.87 -14.66
N PHE A 206 1.26 -0.12 -14.93
CA PHE A 206 -0.16 0.10 -15.22
C PHE A 206 -0.92 0.68 -14.02
N LEU A 207 -0.66 0.17 -12.81
CA LEU A 207 -1.30 0.64 -11.58
C LEU A 207 -0.79 2.01 -11.12
N THR A 208 0.37 2.46 -11.63
CA THR A 208 0.89 3.81 -11.45
C THR A 208 0.60 4.72 -12.65
N GLY A 209 -0.36 4.34 -13.50
CA GLY A 209 -0.85 5.18 -14.59
C GLY A 209 0.18 5.45 -15.70
N GLN A 210 1.29 4.72 -15.74
CA GLN A 210 2.32 4.82 -16.78
C GLN A 210 1.90 3.94 -17.95
N PHE A 211 0.80 4.30 -18.58
CA PHE A 211 0.07 3.44 -19.52
C PHE A 211 0.87 3.16 -20.79
N GLU A 212 1.50 4.18 -21.36
CA GLU A 212 2.32 4.12 -22.55
C GLU A 212 3.51 3.18 -22.31
N ALA A 213 4.26 3.41 -21.23
CA ALA A 213 5.38 2.55 -20.83
C ALA A 213 4.93 1.11 -20.54
N ALA A 214 3.79 0.91 -19.86
CA ALA A 214 3.25 -0.41 -19.57
C ALA A 214 2.92 -1.19 -20.86
N LEU A 215 2.26 -0.54 -21.82
CA LEU A 215 1.87 -1.15 -23.09
C LEU A 215 3.08 -1.39 -24.01
N GLU A 216 4.01 -0.45 -24.07
CA GLU A 216 5.29 -0.59 -24.79
C GLU A 216 6.03 -1.84 -24.28
N PHE A 217 6.20 -1.95 -22.96
CA PHE A 217 6.86 -3.10 -22.35
C PHE A 217 6.13 -4.42 -22.67
N LEU A 218 4.80 -4.44 -22.54
CA LEU A 218 4.01 -5.64 -22.82
C LEU A 218 4.06 -6.05 -24.30
N PHE A 219 4.18 -5.09 -25.22
CA PHE A 219 4.30 -5.33 -26.66
C PHE A 219 5.64 -5.98 -27.05
N ARG A 220 6.71 -5.67 -26.32
CA ARG A 220 8.04 -6.30 -26.50
C ARG A 220 8.02 -7.79 -26.17
N VAL A 221 7.17 -8.23 -25.24
CA VAL A 221 7.06 -9.64 -24.87
C VAL A 221 6.19 -10.39 -25.88
N ASP A 222 6.79 -11.23 -26.72
CA ASP A 222 6.13 -11.95 -27.83
C ASP A 222 4.80 -12.61 -27.42
N LYS A 223 4.78 -13.27 -26.26
CA LYS A 223 3.59 -13.96 -25.71
C LYS A 223 2.41 -13.02 -25.45
N PHE A 224 2.67 -11.77 -25.10
CA PHE A 224 1.66 -10.79 -24.70
C PHE A 224 1.43 -9.68 -25.73
N ARG A 225 2.16 -9.67 -26.86
CA ARG A 225 2.05 -8.66 -27.90
C ARG A 225 0.61 -8.39 -28.35
N VAL A 226 -0.14 -9.45 -28.64
CA VAL A 226 -1.55 -9.33 -29.04
C VAL A 226 -2.40 -8.71 -27.92
N HIS A 227 -2.13 -9.05 -26.66
CA HIS A 227 -2.83 -8.48 -25.52
C HIS A 227 -2.54 -6.98 -25.40
N ALA A 228 -1.27 -6.57 -25.56
CA ALA A 228 -0.88 -5.16 -25.54
C ALA A 228 -1.66 -4.33 -26.58
N VAL A 229 -1.82 -4.83 -27.80
CA VAL A 229 -2.61 -4.13 -28.85
C VAL A 229 -4.08 -3.98 -28.45
N HIS A 230 -4.72 -5.06 -27.98
CA HIS A 230 -6.13 -4.98 -27.57
C HIS A 230 -6.34 -4.07 -26.36
N MET A 231 -5.41 -4.08 -25.41
CA MET A 231 -5.44 -3.17 -24.26
C MET A 231 -5.24 -1.72 -24.69
N ALA A 232 -4.30 -1.46 -25.60
CA ALA A 232 -4.08 -0.13 -26.17
C ALA A 232 -5.35 0.41 -26.86
N MET A 233 -6.03 -0.42 -27.65
CA MET A 233 -7.30 -0.05 -28.28
C MET A 233 -8.38 0.31 -27.24
N ALA A 234 -8.54 -0.51 -26.20
CA ALA A 234 -9.51 -0.26 -25.14
C ALA A 234 -9.20 1.04 -24.38
N MET A 235 -7.93 1.31 -24.09
CA MET A 235 -7.50 2.51 -23.37
C MET A 235 -7.60 3.77 -24.22
N HIS A 236 -7.32 3.67 -25.52
CA HIS A 236 -7.56 4.75 -26.45
C HIS A 236 -9.04 5.13 -26.50
N GLN A 237 -9.95 4.14 -26.51
CA GLN A 237 -11.40 4.39 -26.43
C GLN A 237 -11.83 5.09 -25.13
N GLN A 238 -11.06 4.94 -24.06
CA GLN A 238 -11.29 5.62 -22.78
C GLN A 238 -10.56 6.97 -22.66
N ASN A 239 -9.87 7.43 -23.71
CA ASN A 239 -9.02 8.64 -23.70
C ASN A 239 -7.92 8.61 -22.61
N LEU A 240 -7.40 7.42 -22.32
CA LEU A 240 -6.34 7.23 -21.31
C LEU A 240 -4.94 7.20 -21.92
N LEU A 241 -4.81 7.20 -23.25
CA LEU A 241 -3.52 7.21 -23.94
C LEU A 241 -3.26 8.57 -24.57
N ALA A 242 -2.08 9.11 -24.31
CA ALA A 242 -1.54 10.21 -25.08
C ALA A 242 -1.18 9.72 -26.48
N LEU A 243 -1.71 10.37 -27.51
CA LEU A 243 -1.32 10.10 -28.88
C LEU A 243 -0.09 10.92 -29.26
N PRO A 244 0.86 10.35 -30.01
CA PRO A 244 1.94 11.11 -30.61
C PRO A 244 1.39 12.28 -31.44
N THR A 245 1.98 13.47 -31.27
CA THR A 245 1.64 14.65 -32.07
C THR A 245 2.24 14.58 -33.48
N ALA A 246 3.20 13.69 -33.72
CA ALA A 246 3.85 13.45 -35.01
C ALA A 246 4.21 11.95 -35.17
N PHE A 247 4.34 11.50 -36.43
CA PHE A 247 4.63 10.10 -36.78
C PHE A 247 5.97 9.57 -36.25
N ASP A 248 6.95 10.44 -36.00
CA ASP A 248 8.32 10.08 -35.56
C ASP A 248 8.59 10.39 -34.08
N ALA A 249 7.57 10.77 -33.30
CA ALA A 249 7.78 11.04 -31.88
C ALA A 249 7.96 9.73 -31.09
N SER A 250 9.05 9.63 -30.32
CA SER A 250 9.19 8.57 -29.31
C SER A 250 8.04 8.67 -28.32
N LEU A 251 7.43 7.55 -27.97
CA LEU A 251 6.47 7.48 -26.86
C LEU A 251 7.20 7.95 -25.60
N CYS A 252 6.67 9.02 -24.99
CA CYS A 252 7.19 9.60 -23.75
C CYS A 252 7.27 8.55 -22.63
#